data_AF-A0A6P1CUI2-F1
#
_entry.id   AF-A0A6P1CUI2-F1
#
_cell.length_a   1.000
_cell.length_b   1.000
_cell.length_c   1.000
_cell.angle_alpha   90.00
_cell.angle_beta   90.00
_cell.angle_gamma   90.00
#
_symmetry.space_group_name_H-M   'P 1'
#
loop_
_entity.id
_entity.type
_entity.pdbx_description
1 polymer ?
#
loop_
_entity_poly.entity_id
_entity_poly.type
_entity_poly.pdbx_seq_one_letter_code
_entity_poly.pdbx_strand_id
1 'polypeptide(L)'
;MITRATPALPHTSADELPVTARNDSSRTRRIAFWATTLIIVFELVAGSVWNLVPIEWVEIQLEHLGYPHFFAYLLGVWQVGAAVAIIAPGFPLIKEWAYAGAFLLWSGGVVSHLAVGDGVQSWSAPLMFAILAVASWMLRPADRRLPQTWLRGTADGSRTDATRPETSRRGWAIALGVLVVLYAASVLTLPVVDEVMHDNAVRLGWIEE
;
A
#
# COMPACT_ATOMS: atom_id res chain seq x y z
N MET A 1 -78.20 -7.30 -20.19
CA MET A 1 -77.16 -7.95 -19.36
C MET A 1 -75.86 -7.92 -20.16
N ILE A 2 -74.98 -6.95 -19.92
CA ILE A 2 -73.73 -6.74 -20.68
C ILE A 2 -72.58 -6.85 -19.68
N THR A 3 -71.73 -7.86 -19.86
CA THR A 3 -70.56 -8.13 -19.02
C THR A 3 -69.36 -7.34 -19.58
N ARG A 4 -68.83 -6.37 -18.83
CA ARG A 4 -67.55 -5.70 -19.17
C ARG A 4 -66.38 -6.58 -18.73
N ALA A 5 -65.49 -6.90 -19.67
CA ALA A 5 -64.18 -7.47 -19.37
C ALA A 5 -63.19 -6.36 -19.00
N THR A 6 -62.49 -6.53 -17.87
CA THR A 6 -61.43 -5.65 -17.38
C THR A 6 -60.13 -5.94 -18.15
N PRO A 7 -59.45 -4.94 -18.77
CA PRO A 7 -58.16 -5.19 -19.41
C PRO A 7 -57.07 -5.33 -18.34
N ALA A 8 -56.31 -6.42 -18.41
CA ALA A 8 -55.13 -6.62 -17.56
C ALA A 8 -54.03 -5.63 -17.96
N LEU A 9 -53.49 -4.89 -16.98
CA LEU A 9 -52.35 -4.01 -17.18
C LEU A 9 -51.08 -4.84 -17.43
N PRO A 10 -50.22 -4.44 -18.39
CA PRO A 10 -48.95 -5.11 -18.62
C PRO A 10 -48.02 -4.93 -17.41
N HIS A 11 -47.48 -6.04 -16.92
CA HIS A 11 -46.44 -6.06 -15.89
C HIS A 11 -45.13 -5.54 -16.50
N THR A 12 -44.84 -4.26 -16.33
CA THR A 12 -43.51 -3.71 -16.63
C THR A 12 -42.50 -4.33 -15.69
N SER A 13 -41.67 -5.24 -16.23
CA SER A 13 -40.53 -5.85 -15.57
C SER A 13 -39.43 -4.80 -15.32
N ALA A 14 -39.49 -4.13 -14.17
CA ALA A 14 -38.51 -3.16 -13.72
C ALA A 14 -37.21 -3.78 -13.17
N ASP A 15 -36.74 -4.92 -13.72
CA ASP A 15 -35.66 -5.70 -13.11
C ASP A 15 -34.51 -6.10 -14.07
N GLU A 16 -34.37 -5.43 -15.21
CA GLU A 16 -33.19 -5.58 -16.07
C GLU A 16 -32.30 -4.33 -16.01
N LEU A 17 -31.72 -4.07 -14.84
CA LEU A 17 -30.48 -3.29 -14.81
C LEU A 17 -29.37 -4.14 -15.45
N PRO A 18 -28.57 -3.60 -16.39
CA PRO A 18 -27.64 -4.39 -17.18
C PRO A 18 -26.57 -5.03 -16.27
N VAL A 19 -26.58 -6.36 -16.21
CA VAL A 19 -25.66 -7.24 -15.47
C VAL A 19 -24.17 -6.93 -15.77
N THR A 20 -23.88 -6.29 -16.90
CA THR A 20 -22.54 -5.89 -17.34
C THR A 20 -21.91 -4.80 -16.47
N ALA A 21 -22.68 -3.84 -15.96
CA ALA A 21 -22.14 -2.69 -15.20
C ALA A 21 -21.57 -3.10 -13.83
N ARG A 22 -22.09 -4.17 -13.20
CA ARG A 22 -21.67 -4.61 -11.87
C ARG A 22 -20.28 -5.27 -11.87
N ASN A 23 -19.84 -5.84 -12.99
CA ASN A 23 -18.60 -6.62 -13.06
C ASN A 23 -17.36 -5.75 -13.33
N ASP A 24 -17.49 -4.69 -14.12
CA ASP A 24 -16.36 -3.81 -14.49
C ASP A 24 -15.84 -2.98 -13.32
N SER A 25 -16.74 -2.48 -12.46
CA SER A 25 -16.35 -1.77 -11.23
C SER A 25 -15.46 -2.63 -10.30
N SER A 26 -15.74 -3.93 -10.21
CA SER A 26 -14.98 -4.86 -9.36
C SER A 26 -13.57 -5.14 -9.90
N ARG A 27 -13.44 -5.24 -11.23
CA ARG A 27 -12.16 -5.43 -11.93
C ARG A 27 -11.30 -4.17 -11.85
N THR A 28 -11.86 -3.01 -12.16
CA THR A 28 -11.18 -1.71 -12.06
C THR A 28 -10.68 -1.47 -10.65
N ARG A 29 -11.50 -1.71 -9.63
CA ARG A 29 -11.08 -1.60 -8.23
C ARG A 29 -9.92 -2.53 -7.88
N ARG A 30 -9.93 -3.77 -8.40
CA ARG A 30 -8.84 -4.73 -8.17
C ARG A 30 -7.54 -4.29 -8.86
N ILE A 31 -7.63 -3.77 -10.08
CA ILE A 31 -6.46 -3.23 -10.81
C ILE A 31 -5.90 -2.02 -10.06
N ALA A 32 -6.76 -1.06 -9.70
CA ALA A 32 -6.35 0.13 -8.94
C ALA A 32 -5.73 -0.25 -7.58
N PHE A 33 -6.29 -1.25 -6.89
CA PHE A 33 -5.70 -1.80 -5.67
C PHE A 33 -4.29 -2.34 -5.92
N TRP A 34 -4.10 -3.21 -6.91
CA TRP A 34 -2.77 -3.79 -7.15
C TRP A 34 -1.77 -2.78 -7.69
N ALA A 35 -2.19 -1.81 -8.50
CA ALA A 35 -1.34 -0.72 -8.97
C ALA A 35 -0.83 0.12 -7.78
N THR A 36 -1.74 0.63 -6.95
CA THR A 36 -1.38 1.40 -5.75
C THR A 36 -0.54 0.57 -4.78
N THR A 37 -0.89 -0.70 -4.56
CA THR A 37 -0.18 -1.61 -3.66
C THR A 37 1.24 -1.90 -4.13
N LEU A 38 1.45 -2.16 -5.42
CA LEU A 38 2.79 -2.44 -5.94
C LEU A 38 3.69 -1.21 -5.86
N ILE A 39 3.15 -0.01 -6.12
CA ILE A 39 3.91 1.25 -5.98
C ILE A 39 4.34 1.45 -4.53
N ILE A 40 3.43 1.36 -3.56
CA ILE A 40 3.78 1.55 -2.15
C ILE A 40 4.72 0.46 -1.62
N VAL A 41 4.56 -0.80 -2.07
CA VAL A 41 5.43 -1.89 -1.66
C VAL A 41 6.83 -1.72 -2.26
N PHE A 42 6.92 -1.28 -3.51
CA PHE A 42 8.21 -0.94 -4.12
C PHE A 42 8.91 0.16 -3.32
N GLU A 43 8.21 1.23 -2.96
CA GLU A 43 8.78 2.32 -2.17
C GLU A 43 9.21 1.87 -0.77
N LEU A 44 8.42 1.03 -0.09
CA LEU A 44 8.82 0.45 1.19
C LEU A 44 10.06 -0.43 1.06
N VAL A 45 10.16 -1.22 -0.01
CA VAL A 45 11.34 -2.03 -0.31
C VAL A 45 12.55 -1.14 -0.59
N ALA A 46 12.41 -0.15 -1.47
CA ALA A 46 13.51 0.74 -1.83
C ALA A 46 13.99 1.57 -0.64
N GLY A 47 13.06 2.17 0.10
CA GLY A 47 13.36 2.89 1.33
C GLY A 47 14.01 2.01 2.38
N SER A 48 13.64 0.73 2.49
CA SER A 48 14.33 -0.19 3.40
C SER A 48 15.78 -0.46 3.00
N VAL A 49 16.09 -0.54 1.71
CA VAL A 49 17.47 -0.66 1.23
C VAL A 49 18.24 0.61 1.54
N TRP A 50 17.68 1.78 1.22
CA TRP A 50 18.32 3.07 1.45
C TRP A 50 18.62 3.32 2.92
N ASN A 51 17.73 2.90 3.81
CA ASN A 51 17.86 3.12 5.25
C ASN A 51 18.72 2.08 5.98
N LEU A 52 18.97 0.91 5.38
CA LEU A 52 19.78 -0.17 5.98
C LEU A 52 21.22 -0.20 5.46
N VAL A 53 21.45 0.36 4.27
CA VAL A 53 22.77 0.54 3.69
C VAL A 53 23.26 1.95 4.04
N PRO A 54 24.54 2.15 4.41
CA PRO A 54 25.08 3.48 4.58
C PRO A 54 25.15 4.17 3.21
N ILE A 55 24.23 5.10 2.97
CA ILE A 55 24.13 5.89 1.73
C ILE A 55 24.22 7.37 2.09
N GLU A 56 25.12 8.09 1.44
CA GLU A 56 25.47 9.47 1.78
C GLU A 56 24.27 10.43 1.71
N TRP A 57 23.47 10.39 0.64
CA TRP A 57 22.32 11.29 0.52
C TRP A 57 21.25 11.04 1.59
N VAL A 58 21.15 9.82 2.12
CA VAL A 58 20.22 9.49 3.22
C VAL A 58 20.72 10.11 4.51
N GLU A 59 22.02 10.04 4.78
CA GLU A 59 22.65 10.66 5.95
C GLU A 59 22.49 12.19 5.90
N ILE A 60 22.76 12.81 4.75
CA ILE A 60 22.53 14.25 4.50
C ILE A 60 21.07 14.62 4.77
N GLN A 61 20.11 13.85 4.24
CA GLN A 61 18.69 14.13 4.45
C GLN A 61 18.30 14.04 5.93
N LEU A 62 18.81 13.05 6.66
CA LEU A 62 18.54 12.90 8.09
C LEU A 62 19.16 14.04 8.90
N GLU A 63 20.40 14.44 8.58
CA GLU A 63 21.06 15.57 9.23
C GLU A 63 20.29 16.88 9.00
N HIS A 64 19.88 17.14 7.76
CA HIS A 64 19.05 18.30 7.40
C HIS A 64 17.74 18.33 8.20
N LEU A 65 17.10 17.18 8.38
CA LEU A 65 15.87 17.03 9.17
C LEU A 65 16.11 17.01 10.68
N GLY A 66 17.37 16.99 11.14
CA GLY A 66 17.73 16.91 12.56
C GLY A 66 17.51 15.53 13.19
N TYR A 67 17.45 14.47 12.38
CA TYR A 67 17.29 13.10 12.85
C TYR A 67 18.63 12.41 13.15
N PRO A 68 18.71 11.59 14.20
CA PRO A 68 19.91 10.83 14.48
C PRO A 68 20.08 9.67 13.48
N HIS A 69 21.32 9.34 13.12
CA HIS A 69 21.67 8.30 12.15
C HIS A 69 21.03 6.92 12.44
N PHE A 70 20.89 6.52 13.70
CA PHE A 70 20.25 5.25 14.06
C PHE A 70 18.78 5.17 13.60
N PHE A 71 18.13 6.33 13.39
CA PHE A 71 16.75 6.42 12.95
C PHE A 71 16.55 5.82 11.56
N ALA A 72 17.55 5.94 10.67
CA ALA A 72 17.55 5.28 9.36
C ALA A 72 17.35 3.77 9.54
N TYR A 73 18.24 3.12 10.28
CA TYR A 73 18.19 1.67 10.49
C TYR A 73 16.87 1.21 11.13
N LEU A 74 16.34 2.00 12.07
CA LEU A 74 15.04 1.73 12.67
C LEU A 74 13.92 1.77 11.62
N LEU A 75 13.85 2.83 10.81
CA LEU A 75 12.87 2.96 9.73
C LEU A 75 13.02 1.85 8.69
N GLY A 76 14.25 1.51 8.32
CA GLY A 76 14.55 0.45 7.36
C GLY A 76 13.95 -0.89 7.79
N VAL A 77 14.17 -1.30 9.05
CA VAL A 77 13.57 -2.53 9.61
C VAL A 77 12.04 -2.48 9.56
N TRP A 78 11.43 -1.36 9.93
CA TRP A 78 9.97 -1.21 9.88
C TRP A 78 9.42 -1.25 8.46
N GLN A 79 10.13 -0.69 7.48
CA GLN A 79 9.74 -0.72 6.08
C GLN A 79 9.80 -2.13 5.50
N VAL A 80 10.82 -2.94 5.85
CA VAL A 80 10.84 -4.38 5.51
C VAL A 80 9.60 -5.07 6.06
N GLY A 81 9.30 -4.86 7.35
CA GLY A 81 8.13 -5.45 8.01
C GLY A 81 6.82 -5.04 7.33
N ALA A 82 6.67 -3.77 6.98
CA ALA A 82 5.49 -3.24 6.31
C ALA A 82 5.34 -3.82 4.89
N ALA A 83 6.41 -3.86 4.10
CA ALA A 83 6.40 -4.43 2.75
C ALA A 83 5.95 -5.90 2.77
N VAL A 84 6.54 -6.71 3.66
CA VAL A 84 6.20 -8.13 3.84
C VAL A 84 4.75 -8.29 4.28
N ALA A 85 4.30 -7.52 5.28
CA ALA A 85 2.93 -7.60 5.79
C ALA A 85 1.88 -7.24 4.73
N ILE A 86 2.13 -6.19 3.94
CA ILE A 86 1.20 -5.72 2.91
C ILE A 86 1.05 -6.75 1.79
N ILE A 87 2.16 -7.32 1.30
CA ILE A 87 2.12 -8.27 0.18
C ILE A 87 1.63 -9.66 0.59
N ALA A 88 1.92 -10.10 1.83
CA ALA A 88 1.58 -11.44 2.32
C ALA A 88 0.10 -11.81 2.09
N PRO A 89 -0.23 -13.07 1.76
CA PRO A 89 -1.61 -13.48 1.51
C PRO A 89 -2.51 -13.46 2.77
N GLY A 90 -1.94 -13.49 3.98
CA GLY A 90 -2.68 -13.60 5.26
C GLY A 90 -2.63 -12.35 6.15
N PHE A 91 -2.82 -12.56 7.46
CA PHE A 91 -2.63 -11.57 8.54
C PHE A 91 -3.35 -10.22 8.37
N PRO A 92 -4.69 -10.20 8.31
CA PRO A 92 -5.46 -8.96 8.12
C PRO A 92 -5.17 -7.91 9.19
N LEU A 93 -4.98 -8.29 10.46
CA LEU A 93 -4.65 -7.33 11.53
C LEU A 93 -3.30 -6.65 11.28
N ILE A 94 -2.25 -7.43 11.03
CA ILE A 94 -0.90 -6.92 10.78
C ILE A 94 -0.88 -6.00 9.55
N LYS A 95 -1.71 -6.29 8.53
CA LYS A 95 -1.88 -5.40 7.39
C LYS A 95 -2.42 -4.03 7.79
N GLU A 96 -3.42 -3.96 8.67
CA GLU A 96 -3.93 -2.66 9.14
C GLU A 96 -2.81 -1.85 9.81
N TRP A 97 -2.01 -2.50 10.67
CA TRP A 97 -0.83 -1.87 11.30
C TRP A 97 0.22 -1.44 10.27
N ALA A 98 0.48 -2.25 9.25
CA ALA A 98 1.44 -1.92 8.20
C ALA A 98 0.99 -0.72 7.37
N TYR A 99 -0.29 -0.64 6.99
CA TYR A 99 -0.84 0.52 6.29
C TYR A 99 -0.83 1.78 7.17
N ALA A 100 -1.18 1.65 8.45
CA ALA A 100 -1.12 2.76 9.40
C ALA A 100 0.33 3.26 9.58
N GLY A 101 1.29 2.33 9.74
CA GLY A 101 2.70 2.65 9.84
C GLY A 101 3.24 3.32 8.58
N ALA A 102 2.89 2.83 7.39
CA ALA A 102 3.29 3.45 6.13
C ALA A 102 2.71 4.86 5.97
N PHE A 103 1.44 5.07 6.34
CA PHE A 103 0.85 6.40 6.37
C PHE A 103 1.58 7.32 7.34
N LEU A 104 1.86 6.87 8.57
CA LEU A 104 2.56 7.65 9.58
C LEU A 104 3.99 8.00 9.16
N LEU A 105 4.72 7.05 8.56
CA LEU A 105 6.06 7.26 8.00
C LEU A 105 6.05 8.41 7.01
N TRP A 106 5.18 8.34 6.00
CA TRP A 106 5.15 9.33 4.94
C TRP A 106 4.54 10.66 5.38
N SER A 107 3.50 10.66 6.21
CA SER A 107 3.00 11.91 6.80
C SER A 107 4.03 12.56 7.72
N GLY A 108 4.82 11.76 8.43
CA GLY A 108 5.93 12.21 9.27
C GLY A 108 6.95 12.96 8.43
N GLY A 109 7.42 12.35 7.33
CA GLY A 109 8.33 13.00 6.40
C GLY A 109 7.81 14.33 5.84
N VAL A 110 6.52 14.42 5.51
CA VAL A 110 5.88 15.69 5.11
C VAL A 110 5.99 16.73 6.21
N VAL A 111 5.61 16.37 7.43
CA VAL A 111 5.64 17.29 8.58
C VAL A 111 7.07 17.73 8.89
N SER A 112 8.06 16.83 8.80
CA SER A 112 9.46 17.12 9.07
C SER A 112 10.03 18.14 8.08
N HIS A 113 9.80 17.92 6.78
CA HIS A 113 10.21 18.88 5.74
C HIS A 113 9.52 20.24 5.92
N LEU A 114 8.23 20.26 6.24
CA LEU A 114 7.52 21.52 6.53
C LEU A 114 8.07 22.22 7.78
N ALA A 115 8.49 21.47 8.81
CA ALA A 115 9.00 22.02 10.06
C ALA A 115 10.36 22.71 9.91
N VAL A 116 11.22 22.21 9.01
CA VAL A 116 12.50 22.84 8.66
C VAL A 116 12.37 23.92 7.57
N GLY A 117 11.16 24.12 7.03
CA GLY A 117 10.87 25.16 6.05
C GLY A 117 11.17 24.79 4.59
N ASP A 118 11.25 23.49 4.28
CA ASP A 118 11.54 23.04 2.92
C ASP A 118 10.41 23.34 1.93
N GLY A 119 10.82 23.49 0.66
CA GLY A 119 9.91 23.67 -0.46
C GLY A 119 9.09 22.42 -0.82
N VAL A 120 8.11 22.61 -1.70
CA VAL A 120 7.21 21.54 -2.20
C VAL A 120 7.95 20.35 -2.81
N GLN A 121 9.15 20.59 -3.35
CA GLN A 121 9.98 19.56 -3.94
C GLN A 121 10.33 18.46 -2.93
N SER A 122 10.55 18.81 -1.65
CA SER A 122 10.99 17.87 -0.62
C SER A 122 9.83 17.07 -0.01
N TRP A 123 8.65 17.68 0.17
CA TRP A 123 7.51 17.01 0.80
C TRP A 123 6.46 16.43 -0.17
N SER A 124 6.51 16.75 -1.47
CA SER A 124 5.52 16.26 -2.44
C SER A 124 5.57 14.74 -2.65
N ALA A 125 6.77 14.16 -2.72
CA ALA A 125 6.95 12.72 -2.85
C ALA A 125 6.39 11.94 -1.65
N PRO A 126 6.78 12.22 -0.38
CA PRO A 126 6.17 11.53 0.75
C PRO A 126 4.67 11.77 0.86
N LEU A 127 4.15 12.96 0.50
CA LEU A 127 2.71 13.20 0.47
C LEU A 127 1.99 12.30 -0.55
N MET A 128 2.54 12.16 -1.76
CA MET A 128 2.01 11.26 -2.79
C MET A 128 1.94 9.82 -2.26
N PHE A 129 2.99 9.32 -1.63
CA PHE A 129 2.99 7.97 -1.08
C PHE A 129 2.01 7.79 0.07
N ALA A 130 1.85 8.79 0.95
CA ALA A 130 0.82 8.76 1.99
C ALA A 130 -0.59 8.63 1.38
N ILE A 131 -0.90 9.37 0.32
CA ILE A 131 -2.17 9.29 -0.40
C ILE A 131 -2.34 7.90 -1.04
N LEU A 132 -1.31 7.37 -1.70
CA LEU A 132 -1.34 6.04 -2.30
C LEU A 132 -1.52 4.94 -1.25
N ALA A 133 -0.96 5.09 -0.05
CA ALA A 133 -1.14 4.19 1.08
C ALA A 133 -2.62 4.11 1.47
N VAL A 134 -3.26 5.26 1.64
CA VAL A 134 -4.69 5.37 1.97
C VAL A 134 -5.54 4.81 0.83
N ALA A 135 -5.23 5.15 -0.43
CA ALA A 135 -5.94 4.63 -1.58
C ALA A 135 -5.87 3.09 -1.66
N SER A 136 -4.68 2.51 -1.53
CA SER A 136 -4.47 1.06 -1.49
C SER A 136 -5.25 0.43 -0.32
N TRP A 137 -5.20 1.05 0.86
CA TRP A 137 -5.93 0.60 2.03
C TRP A 137 -7.46 0.57 1.79
N MET A 138 -8.03 1.63 1.20
CA MET A 138 -9.46 1.72 0.90
C MET A 138 -9.90 0.73 -0.19
N LEU A 139 -9.08 0.56 -1.22
CA LEU A 139 -9.39 -0.29 -2.38
C LEU A 139 -9.27 -1.79 -2.06
N ARG A 140 -8.56 -2.15 -0.98
CA ARG A 140 -8.27 -3.52 -0.53
C ARG A 140 -9.51 -4.44 -0.63
N PRO A 141 -9.39 -5.62 -1.27
CA PRO A 141 -10.51 -6.55 -1.41
C PRO A 141 -10.87 -7.23 -0.08
N ALA A 142 -12.10 -7.75 0.00
CA ALA A 142 -12.72 -8.18 1.26
C ALA A 142 -11.99 -9.34 1.95
N ASP A 143 -11.34 -10.21 1.19
CA ASP A 143 -10.50 -11.32 1.65
C ASP A 143 -9.25 -10.87 2.40
N ARG A 144 -8.84 -9.61 2.25
CA ARG A 144 -7.68 -9.02 2.93
C ARG A 144 -8.09 -8.05 4.07
N ARG A 145 -9.36 -8.01 4.44
CA ARG A 145 -9.88 -7.19 5.56
C ARG A 145 -10.11 -8.06 6.80
N LEU A 146 -10.13 -7.43 7.98
CA LEU A 146 -10.53 -8.11 9.21
C LEU A 146 -11.96 -8.66 9.06
N PRO A 147 -12.20 -9.96 9.31
CA PRO A 147 -13.55 -10.50 9.35
C PRO A 147 -14.37 -9.80 10.43
N GLN A 148 -15.60 -9.38 10.11
CA GLN A 148 -16.47 -8.77 11.12
C GLN A 148 -16.80 -9.71 12.29
N THR A 149 -16.64 -11.02 12.08
CA THR A 149 -16.78 -12.06 13.10
C THR A 149 -15.71 -12.00 14.20
N TRP A 150 -14.61 -11.27 14.00
CA TRP A 150 -13.61 -11.06 15.06
C TRP A 150 -14.00 -9.97 16.07
N LEU A 151 -14.92 -9.07 15.70
CA LEU A 151 -15.43 -8.00 16.58
C LEU A 151 -16.68 -8.42 17.38
N ARG A 152 -17.40 -9.45 16.94
CA ARG A 152 -18.46 -10.13 17.70
C ARG A 152 -17.90 -11.42 18.26
N GLY A 153 -17.70 -11.50 19.57
CA GLY A 153 -17.14 -12.67 20.26
C GLY A 153 -17.63 -14.02 19.71
N THR A 154 -16.67 -14.92 19.58
CA THR A 154 -16.80 -16.29 19.06
C THR A 154 -17.99 -17.06 19.65
N ALA A 155 -19.00 -17.30 18.82
CA ALA A 155 -20.01 -18.32 19.05
C ALA A 155 -20.29 -19.08 17.74
N ASP A 156 -19.25 -19.66 17.14
CA ASP A 156 -19.40 -20.90 16.37
C ASP A 156 -18.03 -21.58 16.24
N GLY A 157 -17.75 -22.47 17.20
CA GLY A 157 -16.61 -23.36 17.15
C GLY A 157 -16.95 -24.61 16.36
N SER A 158 -17.08 -24.53 15.03
CA SER A 158 -17.12 -25.74 14.20
C SER A 158 -16.83 -25.47 12.72
N ARG A 159 -15.55 -25.27 12.36
CA ARG A 159 -15.10 -25.64 11.00
C ARG A 159 -13.60 -25.93 10.93
N THR A 160 -13.25 -27.17 11.23
CA THR A 160 -12.01 -27.78 10.73
C THR A 160 -12.17 -27.98 9.22
N ASP A 161 -11.76 -26.99 8.43
CA ASP A 161 -11.60 -27.14 6.97
C ASP A 161 -10.19 -27.67 6.68
N ALA A 162 -10.07 -29.00 6.62
CA ALA A 162 -8.82 -29.73 6.42
C ALA A 162 -8.31 -29.70 4.96
N THR A 163 -8.57 -28.64 4.18
CA THR A 163 -8.24 -28.60 2.74
C THR A 163 -7.36 -27.42 2.26
N ARG A 164 -6.71 -26.63 3.13
CA ARG A 164 -6.02 -25.38 2.70
C ARG A 164 -4.48 -25.28 2.74
N PRO A 165 -3.67 -26.30 2.37
CA PRO A 165 -2.22 -26.11 2.25
C PRO A 165 -1.78 -25.51 0.88
N GLU A 166 -2.44 -25.85 -0.24
CA GLU A 166 -1.89 -25.52 -1.57
C GLU A 166 -2.09 -24.06 -2.00
N THR A 167 -3.26 -23.48 -1.73
CA THR A 167 -3.55 -22.09 -2.10
C THR A 167 -2.71 -21.10 -1.29
N SER A 168 -2.38 -21.46 -0.04
CA SER A 168 -1.52 -20.67 0.84
C SER A 168 -0.07 -20.67 0.36
N ARG A 169 0.49 -21.85 0.04
CA ARG A 169 1.88 -21.97 -0.44
C ARG A 169 2.14 -21.19 -1.73
N ARG A 170 1.24 -21.27 -2.71
CA ARG A 170 1.36 -20.51 -3.97
C ARG A 170 1.31 -19.00 -3.72
N GLY A 171 0.42 -18.54 -2.85
CA GLY A 171 0.33 -17.13 -2.47
C GLY A 171 1.62 -16.60 -1.85
N TRP A 172 2.25 -17.39 -0.99
CA TRP A 172 3.55 -17.05 -0.41
C TRP A 172 4.69 -17.07 -1.42
N ALA A 173 4.73 -18.07 -2.31
CA ALA A 173 5.74 -18.13 -3.38
C ALA A 173 5.67 -16.90 -4.30
N ILE A 174 4.45 -16.48 -4.67
CA ILE A 174 4.24 -15.26 -5.47
C ILE A 174 4.69 -14.03 -4.68
N ALA A 175 4.28 -13.89 -3.42
CA ALA A 175 4.67 -12.76 -2.58
C ALA A 175 6.20 -12.64 -2.44
N LEU A 176 6.88 -13.75 -2.19
CA LEU A 176 8.33 -13.81 -2.11
C LEU A 176 8.99 -13.49 -3.45
N GLY A 177 8.49 -14.05 -4.56
CA GLY A 177 8.99 -13.75 -5.90
C GLY A 177 8.87 -12.28 -6.24
N VAL A 178 7.72 -11.65 -5.93
CA VAL A 178 7.52 -10.21 -6.10
C VAL A 178 8.52 -9.42 -5.25
N LEU A 179 8.67 -9.74 -3.96
CA LEU A 179 9.63 -9.05 -3.11
C LEU A 179 11.06 -9.16 -3.65
N VAL A 180 11.50 -10.35 -4.06
CA VAL A 180 12.83 -10.57 -4.63
C VAL A 180 13.04 -9.70 -5.87
N VAL A 181 12.05 -9.65 -6.77
CA VAL A 181 12.11 -8.79 -7.96
C VAL A 181 12.18 -7.31 -7.58
N LEU A 182 11.39 -6.86 -6.61
CA LEU A 182 11.40 -5.46 -6.17
C LEU A 182 12.71 -5.08 -5.49
N TYR A 183 13.29 -5.96 -4.66
CA TYR A 183 14.61 -5.73 -4.06
C TYR A 183 15.70 -5.69 -5.13
N ALA A 184 15.69 -6.62 -6.08
CA ALA A 184 16.65 -6.62 -7.18
C ALA A 184 16.53 -5.35 -8.04
N ALA A 185 15.31 -4.92 -8.35
CA ALA A 185 15.05 -3.67 -9.07
C ALA A 185 15.55 -2.46 -8.27
N SER A 186 15.25 -2.40 -6.97
CA SER A 186 15.72 -1.33 -6.08
C SER A 186 17.23 -1.22 -6.08
N VAL A 187 17.95 -2.34 -5.89
CA VAL A 187 19.42 -2.37 -5.88
C VAL A 187 19.98 -1.94 -7.24
N LEU A 188 19.38 -2.40 -8.34
CA LEU A 188 19.81 -2.03 -9.69
C LEU A 188 19.63 -0.54 -9.98
N THR A 189 18.60 0.09 -9.41
CA THR A 189 18.34 1.53 -9.57
C THR A 189 19.20 2.41 -8.66
N LEU A 190 19.90 1.86 -7.67
CA LEU A 190 20.66 2.63 -6.67
C LEU A 190 21.61 3.66 -7.29
N PRO A 191 22.45 3.33 -8.30
CA PRO A 191 23.40 4.31 -8.84
C PRO A 191 22.70 5.54 -9.43
N VAL A 192 21.59 5.33 -10.13
CA VAL A 192 20.80 6.42 -10.73
C VAL A 192 20.13 7.26 -9.66
N VAL A 193 19.60 6.61 -8.62
CA VAL A 193 18.96 7.32 -7.50
C VAL A 193 19.99 8.14 -6.72
N ASP A 194 21.17 7.59 -6.49
CA ASP A 194 22.27 8.24 -5.77
C ASP A 194 22.69 9.54 -6.47
N GLU A 195 22.95 9.48 -7.77
CA GLU A 195 23.25 10.66 -8.61
C GLU A 195 22.14 11.72 -8.52
N VAL A 196 20.89 11.32 -8.73
CA VAL A 196 19.74 12.24 -8.71
C VAL A 196 19.53 12.87 -7.34
N MET A 197 19.73 12.12 -6.26
CA MET A 197 19.52 12.61 -4.90
C MET A 197 20.65 13.52 -4.44
N HIS A 198 21.89 13.23 -4.84
CA HIS A 198 23.03 14.12 -4.62
C HIS A 198 22.81 15.48 -5.32
N ASP A 199 22.47 15.48 -6.62
CA ASP A 199 22.16 16.70 -7.37
C ASP A 199 21.00 17.49 -6.75
N ASN A 200 19.97 16.79 -6.25
CA ASN A 200 18.85 17.43 -5.57
C ASN A 200 19.30 18.08 -4.26
N ALA A 201 20.17 17.45 -3.48
CA ALA A 201 20.70 17.99 -2.22
C ALA A 201 21.52 19.26 -2.47
N VAL A 202 22.38 19.27 -3.50
CA VAL A 202 23.10 20.47 -3.95
C VAL A 202 22.11 21.58 -4.35
N ARG A 203 21.12 21.26 -5.19
CA ARG A 203 20.12 22.25 -5.65
C ARG A 203 19.27 22.84 -4.53
N LEU A 204 19.01 22.05 -3.48
CA LEU A 204 18.27 22.49 -2.30
C LEU A 204 19.15 23.25 -1.29
N GLY A 205 20.47 23.28 -1.51
CA GLY A 205 21.43 23.95 -0.63
C GLY A 205 21.67 23.20 0.68
N TRP A 206 21.45 21.88 0.70
CA TRP A 206 21.71 21.03 1.86
C TRP A 206 23.20 20.71 2.01
N ILE A 207 23.94 20.72 0.90
CA ILE A 207 25.39 20.49 0.83
C ILE A 207 26.05 21.48 -0.13
N GLU A 208 27.33 21.79 0.11
CA GLU A 208 28.19 22.55 -0.80
C GLU A 208 28.96 21.57 -1.72
N GLU A 209 29.13 21.93 -3.00
CA GLU A 209 29.92 21.17 -4.00
C GLU A 209 31.42 21.06 -3.68
#